data_AF-X0X058-F1
#
_entry.id   AF-X0X058-F1
#
_cell.length_a   1.000
_cell.length_b   1.000
_cell.length_c   1.000
_cell.angle_alpha   90.00
_cell.angle_beta   90.00
_cell.angle_gamma   90.00
#
_symmetry.space_group_name_H-M   'P 1'
#
loop_
_entity.id
_entity.type
_entity.pdbx_description
1 polymer ?
#
loop_
_entity_poly.entity_id
_entity_poly.type
_entity_poly.pdbx_seq_one_letter_code
_entity_poly.pdbx_strand_id
1 'polypeptide(L)'
;ASEGKGKADSMHSVYINAMNIEIAMSILGTNLTTEVQGGSFAAAQTHMEVREDIIESDRKMVEGGFNELIRMTHKLNFSTPEAPKFHLHAEEKIDTTRAERDGILSEKCGVRFTKEYYQKSYNLQETDFEVSEPVPAQAQAQEEVL
;
A
#
# COMPACT_ATOMS: atom_id res chain seq x y z
N ALA A 1 30.28 4.98 -47.78
CA ALA A 1 30.26 3.93 -46.73
C ALA A 1 30.07 4.58 -45.36
N SER A 2 28.83 4.90 -44.98
CA SER A 2 28.50 5.42 -43.65
C SER A 2 27.14 4.94 -43.11
N GLU A 3 26.39 4.13 -43.85
CA GLU A 3 25.04 3.67 -43.46
C GLU A 3 25.03 2.53 -42.41
N GLY A 4 26.19 1.96 -42.07
CA GLY A 4 26.27 0.82 -41.14
C GLY A 4 26.42 1.18 -39.65
N LYS A 5 26.96 2.37 -39.33
CA LYS A 5 27.30 2.72 -37.93
C LYS A 5 26.10 3.12 -37.07
N GLY A 6 25.09 3.79 -37.65
CA GLY A 6 23.90 4.22 -36.91
C GLY A 6 22.96 3.07 -36.51
N LYS A 7 22.88 2.00 -37.32
CA LYS A 7 22.04 0.83 -36.99
C LYS A 7 22.65 -0.06 -35.91
N ALA A 8 23.98 -0.23 -35.92
CA ALA A 8 24.66 -1.05 -34.91
C ALA A 8 24.55 -0.44 -33.50
N ASP A 9 24.78 0.87 -33.37
CA ASP A 9 24.63 1.59 -32.10
C ASP A 9 23.19 1.51 -31.56
N SER A 10 22.19 1.56 -32.45
CA SER A 10 20.77 1.37 -32.08
C SER A 10 20.44 -0.07 -31.67
N MET A 11 21.18 -1.07 -32.17
CA MET A 11 20.92 -2.47 -31.83
C MET A 11 21.45 -2.80 -30.44
N HIS A 12 22.63 -2.28 -30.09
CA HIS A 12 23.21 -2.47 -28.77
C HIS A 12 22.35 -1.86 -27.67
N SER A 13 21.80 -0.67 -27.89
CA SER A 13 20.90 -0.02 -26.92
C SER A 13 19.60 -0.82 -26.71
N VAL A 14 19.03 -1.42 -27.76
CA VAL A 14 17.85 -2.30 -27.65
C VAL A 14 18.15 -3.53 -26.79
N TYR A 15 19.30 -4.19 -27.00
CA TYR A 15 19.68 -5.34 -26.17
C TYR A 15 19.91 -4.96 -24.71
N ILE A 16 20.59 -3.85 -24.45
CA ILE A 16 20.83 -3.37 -23.09
C ILE A 16 19.50 -3.07 -22.39
N ASN A 17 18.54 -2.44 -23.08
CA ASN A 17 17.23 -2.18 -22.51
C ASN A 17 16.48 -3.48 -22.18
N ALA A 18 16.46 -4.45 -23.10
CA ALA A 18 15.85 -5.76 -22.85
C ALA A 18 16.45 -6.45 -21.62
N MET A 19 17.78 -6.44 -21.49
CA MET A 19 18.47 -7.02 -20.32
C MET A 19 18.11 -6.29 -19.02
N ASN A 20 18.06 -4.95 -19.04
CA ASN A 20 17.70 -4.17 -17.87
C ASN A 20 16.26 -4.45 -17.42
N ILE A 21 15.33 -4.62 -18.37
CA ILE A 21 13.93 -4.98 -18.09
C ILE A 21 13.85 -6.36 -17.44
N GLU A 22 14.55 -7.35 -17.99
CA GLU A 22 14.54 -8.71 -17.43
C GLU A 22 15.13 -8.75 -16.02
N ILE A 23 16.20 -7.98 -15.75
CA ILE A 23 16.76 -7.85 -14.40
C ILE A 23 15.74 -7.21 -13.45
N ALA A 24 15.06 -6.15 -13.89
CA ALA A 24 14.03 -5.48 -13.08
C ALA A 24 12.83 -6.39 -12.81
N MET A 25 12.35 -7.12 -13.81
CA MET A 25 11.27 -8.10 -13.67
C MET A 25 11.67 -9.24 -12.72
N SER A 26 12.90 -9.73 -12.81
CA SER A 26 13.38 -10.85 -11.99
C SER A 26 13.51 -10.48 -10.50
N ILE A 27 13.88 -9.24 -10.20
CA ILE A 27 14.12 -8.79 -8.82
C ILE A 27 12.87 -8.10 -8.23
N LEU A 28 12.27 -7.16 -8.97
CA LEU A 28 11.17 -6.33 -8.48
C LEU A 28 9.79 -6.85 -8.93
N GLY A 29 9.72 -7.81 -9.85
CA GLY A 29 8.46 -8.29 -10.43
C GLY A 29 7.80 -7.32 -11.43
N THR A 30 8.42 -6.16 -11.69
CA THR A 30 7.81 -5.09 -12.50
C THR A 30 8.86 -4.35 -13.33
N ASN A 31 8.46 -3.82 -14.49
CA ASN A 31 9.27 -2.96 -15.37
C ASN A 31 8.72 -1.51 -15.45
N LEU A 32 7.76 -1.17 -14.60
CA LEU A 32 6.98 0.07 -14.71
C LEU A 32 7.86 1.34 -14.62
N THR A 33 8.91 1.31 -13.79
CA THR A 33 9.79 2.47 -13.55
C THR A 33 10.78 2.72 -14.68
N THR A 34 10.95 1.79 -15.64
CA THR A 34 11.95 1.91 -16.71
C THR A 34 11.35 2.17 -18.10
N GLU A 35 10.07 1.88 -18.34
CA GLU A 35 9.50 1.94 -19.71
C GLU A 35 8.15 2.65 -19.89
N VAL A 36 7.45 3.05 -18.82
CA VAL A 36 6.07 3.51 -19.02
C VAL A 36 6.01 4.97 -19.47
N GLN A 37 6.01 5.15 -20.79
CA GLN A 37 5.58 6.39 -21.45
C GLN A 37 4.07 6.42 -21.77
N GLY A 38 3.29 5.38 -21.42
CA GLY A 38 1.86 5.32 -21.77
C GLY A 38 1.09 4.09 -21.29
N GLY A 39 1.14 3.77 -20.00
CA GLY A 39 0.35 2.70 -19.39
C GLY A 39 -0.92 3.25 -18.74
N SER A 40 -2.07 2.60 -18.96
CA SER A 40 -3.30 2.93 -18.24
C SER A 40 -3.10 2.78 -16.73
N PHE A 41 -3.77 3.60 -15.93
CA PHE A 41 -3.72 3.54 -14.46
C PHE A 41 -3.91 2.11 -13.91
N ALA A 42 -4.76 1.31 -14.56
CA ALA A 42 -5.00 -0.10 -14.20
C ALA A 42 -3.75 -0.98 -14.34
N ALA A 43 -2.93 -0.79 -15.37
CA ALA A 43 -1.68 -1.54 -15.53
C ALA A 43 -0.69 -1.19 -14.40
N ALA A 44 -0.56 0.11 -14.07
CA ALA A 44 0.27 0.54 -12.96
C ALA A 44 -0.16 -0.08 -11.63
N GLN A 45 -1.47 -0.20 -11.39
CA GLN A 45 -2.03 -0.83 -10.19
C GLN A 45 -1.66 -2.32 -10.08
N THR A 46 -1.87 -3.11 -11.14
CA THR A 46 -1.50 -4.54 -11.15
C THR A 46 -0.01 -4.75 -10.88
N HIS A 47 0.86 -3.88 -11.39
CA HIS A 47 2.30 -3.96 -11.09
C HIS A 47 2.61 -3.64 -9.62
N MET A 48 1.91 -2.68 -9.00
CA MET A 48 2.08 -2.41 -7.57
C MET A 48 1.65 -3.60 -6.70
N GLU A 49 0.56 -4.28 -7.08
CA GLU A 49 0.09 -5.49 -6.37
C GLU A 49 1.14 -6.61 -6.40
N VAL A 50 1.73 -6.90 -7.56
CA VAL A 50 2.81 -7.91 -7.68
C VAL A 50 4.00 -7.56 -6.79
N ARG A 51 4.36 -6.27 -6.74
CA ARG A 51 5.46 -5.82 -5.88
C ARG A 51 5.12 -5.99 -4.39
N GLU A 52 3.89 -5.69 -4.00
CA GLU A 52 3.42 -5.87 -2.62
C GLU A 52 3.43 -7.35 -2.21
N ASP A 53 3.05 -8.26 -3.11
CA ASP A 53 3.13 -9.70 -2.88
C ASP A 53 4.57 -10.19 -2.66
N ILE A 54 5.53 -9.68 -3.43
CA ILE A 54 6.96 -10.01 -3.26
C ILE A 54 7.45 -9.52 -1.90
N ILE A 55 7.15 -8.26 -1.55
CA ILE A 55 7.53 -7.68 -0.25
C ILE A 55 6.93 -8.50 0.90
N GLU A 56 5.68 -8.92 0.77
CA GLU A 56 4.99 -9.74 1.77
C GLU A 56 5.62 -11.13 1.92
N SER A 57 6.01 -11.74 0.81
CA SER A 57 6.72 -13.03 0.80
C SER A 57 8.08 -12.91 1.49
N ASP A 58 8.84 -11.86 1.19
CA ASP A 58 10.15 -11.61 1.81
C ASP A 58 10.01 -11.35 3.30
N ARG A 59 8.99 -10.58 3.72
CA ARG A 59 8.66 -10.34 5.12
C ARG A 59 8.43 -11.66 5.87
N LYS A 60 7.59 -12.54 5.32
CA LYS A 60 7.30 -13.86 5.90
C LYS A 60 8.55 -14.75 6.00
N MET A 61 9.43 -14.68 4.99
CA MET A 61 10.69 -15.42 5.00
C MET A 61 11.58 -14.99 6.18
N VAL A 62 11.73 -13.68 6.36
CA VAL A 62 12.52 -13.10 7.47
C VAL A 62 11.87 -13.42 8.81
N GLU A 63 10.55 -13.25 8.94
CA GLU A 63 9.81 -13.63 10.14
C GLU A 63 9.99 -15.11 10.49
N GLY A 64 9.93 -16.00 9.50
CA GLY A 64 10.17 -17.43 9.67
C GLY A 64 11.55 -17.73 10.25
N GLY A 65 12.59 -17.07 9.72
CA GLY A 65 13.96 -17.19 10.21
C GLY A 65 14.11 -16.74 11.67
N PHE A 66 13.59 -15.57 12.02
CA PHE A 66 13.62 -15.09 13.41
C PHE A 66 12.82 -15.99 14.35
N ASN A 67 11.64 -16.44 13.94
CA ASN A 67 10.80 -17.31 14.75
C ASN A 67 11.41 -18.70 14.98
N GLU A 68 12.21 -19.22 14.04
CA GLU A 68 13.03 -20.42 14.26
C GLU A 68 14.11 -20.18 15.31
N LEU A 69 14.87 -19.10 15.18
CA LEU A 69 15.91 -18.76 16.14
C LEU A 69 15.35 -18.55 17.56
N ILE A 70 14.22 -17.87 17.67
CA ILE A 70 13.53 -17.64 18.95
C ILE A 70 13.08 -18.97 19.55
N ARG A 71 12.49 -19.87 18.75
CA ARG A 71 12.07 -21.19 19.21
C ARG A 71 13.25 -22.04 19.69
N MET A 72 14.35 -22.06 18.95
CA MET A 72 15.56 -22.79 19.35
C MET A 72 16.13 -22.27 20.68
N THR A 73 16.23 -20.94 20.81
CA THR A 73 16.74 -20.29 22.02
C THR A 73 15.80 -20.50 23.20
N HIS A 74 14.49 -20.40 22.98
CA HIS A 74 13.48 -20.60 24.01
C HIS A 74 13.49 -22.02 24.55
N LYS A 75 13.58 -23.03 23.68
CA LYS A 75 13.65 -24.45 24.05
C LYS A 75 14.87 -24.77 24.94
N LEU A 76 15.97 -24.05 24.76
CA LEU A 76 17.18 -24.24 25.56
C LEU A 76 17.07 -23.61 26.96
N ASN A 77 16.40 -22.46 27.08
CA ASN A 77 16.39 -21.67 28.32
C ASN A 77 15.14 -21.87 29.17
N PHE A 78 14.02 -22.28 28.56
CA PHE A 78 12.71 -22.33 29.22
C PHE A 78 12.01 -23.67 28.97
N SER A 79 11.28 -24.15 29.97
CA SER A 79 10.43 -25.36 29.88
C SER A 79 8.96 -25.05 29.58
N THR A 80 8.66 -23.78 29.26
CA THR A 80 7.32 -23.34 28.90
C THR A 80 6.97 -23.78 27.47
N PRO A 81 5.69 -24.09 27.20
CA PRO A 81 5.27 -24.60 25.90
C PRO A 81 5.21 -23.52 24.81
N GLU A 82 5.05 -22.24 25.16
CA GLU A 82 4.85 -21.16 24.19
C GLU A 82 6.07 -20.24 24.10
N ALA A 83 6.67 -20.16 22.91
CA ALA A 83 7.72 -19.20 22.58
C ALA A 83 7.10 -17.92 22.02
N PRO A 84 7.69 -16.73 22.30
CA PRO A 84 7.23 -15.48 21.71
C PRO A 84 7.39 -15.52 20.18
N LYS A 85 6.55 -14.76 19.47
CA LYS A 85 6.60 -14.63 18.02
C LYS A 85 7.05 -13.23 17.61
N PHE A 86 7.95 -13.20 16.64
CA PHE A 86 8.35 -12.01 15.94
C PHE A 86 7.45 -11.78 14.73
N HIS A 87 6.93 -10.56 14.61
CA HIS A 87 6.10 -10.08 13.52
C HIS A 87 6.64 -8.74 13.02
N LEU A 88 6.76 -8.61 11.70
CA LEU A 88 7.06 -7.36 11.03
C LEU A 88 5.75 -6.70 10.65
N HIS A 89 5.57 -5.45 11.01
CA HIS A 89 4.40 -4.66 10.61
C HIS A 89 4.76 -3.81 9.40
N ALA A 90 3.90 -3.81 8.38
CA ALA A 90 3.98 -2.82 7.32
C ALA A 90 3.51 -1.47 7.87
N GLU A 91 4.03 -0.37 7.34
CA GLU A 91 3.45 0.96 7.60
C GLU A 91 1.98 0.95 7.20
N GLU A 92 1.11 1.44 8.08
CA GLU A 92 -0.31 1.57 7.80
C GLU A 92 -0.49 2.53 6.62
N LYS A 93 -0.89 2.02 5.46
CA LYS A 93 -1.40 2.87 4.39
C LYS A 93 -2.62 3.59 4.98
N ILE A 94 -2.58 4.92 5.00
CA ILE A 94 -3.75 5.73 5.34
C ILE A 94 -4.89 5.26 4.43
N ASP A 95 -5.94 4.66 5.01
CA ASP A 95 -7.04 4.04 4.27
C ASP A 95 -7.97 5.13 3.72
N THR A 96 -7.51 5.80 2.65
CA THR A 96 -8.26 6.86 1.97
C THR A 96 -9.52 6.30 1.34
N THR A 97 -9.50 5.06 0.87
CA THR A 97 -10.66 4.40 0.26
C THR A 97 -11.81 4.22 1.25
N ARG A 98 -11.52 3.88 2.50
CA ARG A 98 -12.52 3.80 3.57
C ARG A 98 -13.09 5.17 3.91
N ALA A 99 -12.23 6.19 4.04
CA ALA A 99 -12.67 7.56 4.27
C ALA A 99 -13.55 8.09 3.14
N GLU A 100 -13.18 7.84 1.88
CA GLU A 100 -13.96 8.19 0.68
C GLU A 100 -15.32 7.48 0.65
N ARG A 101 -15.36 6.17 0.93
CA ARG A 101 -16.61 5.41 1.02
C ARG A 101 -17.53 5.97 2.09
N ASP A 102 -16.99 6.24 3.29
CA ASP A 102 -17.77 6.76 4.40
C ASP A 102 -18.28 8.17 4.08
N GLY A 103 -17.49 8.99 3.38
CA GLY A 103 -17.93 10.26 2.79
C GLY A 103 -19.10 10.09 1.83
N ILE A 104 -19.01 9.17 0.86
CA ILE A 104 -20.09 8.88 -0.11
C ILE A 104 -21.36 8.39 0.59
N LEU A 105 -21.23 7.48 1.56
CA LEU A 105 -22.38 6.94 2.30
C LEU A 105 -23.07 8.02 3.15
N SER A 106 -22.28 8.91 3.75
CA SER A 106 -22.81 10.05 4.51
C SER A 106 -23.49 11.08 3.60
N GLU A 107 -22.80 11.53 2.55
CA GLU A 107 -23.27 12.61 1.67
C GLU A 107 -24.39 12.18 0.72
N LYS A 108 -24.25 11.03 0.05
CA LYS A 108 -25.19 10.61 -1.01
C LYS A 108 -26.28 9.69 -0.50
N CYS A 109 -26.03 8.93 0.56
CA CYS A 109 -26.98 7.97 1.10
C CYS A 109 -27.56 8.40 2.46
N GLY A 110 -27.05 9.47 3.07
CA GLY A 110 -27.54 9.99 4.35
C GLY A 110 -27.21 9.09 5.56
N VAL A 111 -26.23 8.18 5.42
CA VAL A 111 -25.83 7.26 6.49
C VAL A 111 -25.11 8.04 7.57
N ARG A 112 -25.54 7.87 8.83
CA ARG A 112 -24.88 8.47 9.99
C ARG A 112 -24.09 7.43 10.75
N PHE A 113 -22.78 7.57 10.74
CA PHE A 113 -21.89 6.68 11.49
C PHE A 113 -21.83 7.07 12.96
N THR A 114 -21.79 6.07 13.83
CA THR A 114 -21.67 6.24 15.29
C THR A 114 -20.23 6.48 15.72
N LYS A 115 -20.02 7.08 16.89
CA LYS A 115 -18.69 7.23 17.53
C LYS A 115 -17.95 5.89 17.63
N GLU A 116 -18.64 4.85 18.06
CA GLU A 116 -18.09 3.48 18.21
C GLU A 116 -17.58 2.89 16.88
N TYR A 117 -18.20 3.28 15.77
CA TYR A 117 -17.79 2.83 14.44
C TYR A 117 -16.46 3.47 14.05
N TYR A 118 -16.27 4.77 14.28
CA TYR A 118 -15.01 5.46 13.97
C TYR A 118 -13.86 4.97 14.84
N GLN A 119 -14.09 4.74 16.14
CA GLN A 119 -13.09 4.15 17.05
C GLN A 119 -12.59 2.80 16.54
N LYS A 120 -13.51 1.90 16.17
CA LYS A 120 -13.15 0.57 15.66
C LYS A 120 -12.53 0.60 14.27
N SER A 121 -13.05 1.45 13.39
CA SER A 121 -12.69 1.42 11.97
C SER A 121 -11.40 2.18 11.65
N TYR A 122 -11.05 3.18 12.48
CA TYR A 122 -9.87 4.03 12.30
C TYR A 122 -8.90 3.96 13.50
N ASN A 123 -9.14 3.05 14.45
CA ASN A 123 -8.32 2.86 15.64
C ASN A 123 -8.10 4.15 16.46
N LEU A 124 -9.10 5.02 16.48
CA LEU A 124 -9.08 6.30 17.19
C LEU A 124 -9.41 6.11 18.67
N GLN A 125 -8.71 6.83 19.55
CA GLN A 125 -9.11 6.91 20.95
C GLN A 125 -10.34 7.79 21.09
N GLU A 126 -11.08 7.60 22.19
CA GLU A 126 -12.27 8.40 22.48
C GLU A 126 -11.98 9.90 22.60
N THR A 127 -10.75 10.24 23.00
CA THR A 127 -10.25 11.61 23.15
C THR A 127 -9.84 12.26 21.84
N ASP A 128 -9.70 11.49 20.76
CA ASP A 128 -9.09 11.98 19.52
C ASP A 128 -10.09 12.66 18.57
N PHE A 129 -11.39 12.55 18.85
CA PHE A 129 -12.43 13.10 17.99
C PHE A 129 -13.78 13.34 18.70
N GLU A 130 -14.54 14.28 18.15
CA GLU A 130 -15.93 14.55 18.51
C GLU A 130 -16.80 14.46 17.26
N VAL A 131 -17.99 13.87 17.39
CA VAL A 131 -18.97 13.82 16.29
C VAL A 131 -19.91 15.01 16.46
N SER A 132 -19.78 16.03 15.62
CA SER A 132 -20.72 17.14 15.58
C SER A 132 -22.04 16.71 14.94
N GLU A 133 -23.16 17.25 15.43
CA GLU A 133 -24.43 17.08 14.72
C GLU A 133 -24.36 17.81 13.37
N PRO A 134 -24.84 17.19 12.27
CA PRO A 134 -24.83 17.86 10.98
C PRO A 134 -25.69 19.11 11.05
N VAL A 135 -25.07 20.27 10.87
CA VAL A 135 -25.78 21.54 10.68
C VAL A 135 -26.70 21.37 9.46
N PRO A 136 -28.02 21.54 9.59
CA PRO A 136 -28.91 21.47 8.44
C PRO A 136 -28.44 22.49 7.40
N ALA A 137 -28.34 22.06 6.13
CA ALA A 137 -27.90 22.85 4.98
C ALA A 137 -28.83 24.05 4.62
N GLN A 138 -29.59 24.58 5.58
CA GLN A 138 -30.49 25.71 5.42
C GLN A 138 -30.15 26.92 6.28
N ALA A 139 -29.06 26.90 7.07
CA ALA A 139 -28.68 28.03 7.91
C ALA A 139 -27.66 29.01 7.27
N GLN A 140 -27.06 28.69 6.11
CA GLN A 140 -26.01 29.53 5.50
C GLN A 140 -26.51 30.55 4.47
N ALA A 141 -27.83 30.66 4.24
CA ALA A 141 -28.40 31.59 3.25
C ALA A 141 -28.99 32.89 3.85
N GLN A 142 -28.90 33.12 5.17
CA GLN A 142 -29.53 34.28 5.82
C GLN A 142 -28.56 35.24 6.52
N GLU A 143 -27.24 35.04 6.44
CA GLU A 143 -26.24 35.92 7.07
C GLU A 143 -25.42 36.75 6.06
N GLU A 144 -25.82 36.78 4.77
CA GLU A 144 -25.21 37.67 3.76
C GLU A 144 -26.12 38.86 3.39
N VAL A 145 -27.24 39.04 4.10
CA VAL A 145 -28.12 40.21 3.94
C VAL A 145 -28.39 40.85 5.30
N LEU A 146 -27.36 41.49 5.87
CA LEU A 146 -27.55 42.66 6.72
C LEU A 146 -26.36 43.62 6.61
#